data_AF-A0AAD9VBZ4-F1
#
_entry.id   AF-A0AAD9VBZ4-F1
#
_cell.length_a   1.000
_cell.length_b   1.000
_cell.length_c   1.000
_cell.angle_alpha   90.00
_cell.angle_beta   90.00
_cell.angle_gamma   90.00
#
_symmetry.space_group_name_H-M   'P 1'
#
loop_
_entity.id
_entity.type
_entity.pdbx_description
1 polymer ?
#
loop_
_entity_poly.entity_id
_entity_poly.type
_entity_poly.pdbx_seq_one_letter_code
_entity_poly.pdbx_strand_id
1 'polypeptide(L)'
;MFYKQNSFSGRVSPSEAAAAYQPQGLGPAKQVKAGPVIEVTPMSNNSPASSAMSEIRRWQEIFQKAKAPVYLAGGTRDVVMFRGLSAVIGIGLGYTFYNMYLMATGRLKKKERS
;
A
#
# COMPACT_ATOMS: atom_id res chain seq x y z
N MET A 1 -46.82 1.71 8.98
CA MET A 1 -46.68 0.26 9.29
C MET A 1 -45.23 -0.11 9.08
N PHE A 2 -44.61 -0.80 10.03
CA PHE A 2 -43.21 -1.22 9.93
C PHE A 2 -43.10 -2.71 9.67
N TYR A 3 -42.02 -3.13 9.02
CA TYR A 3 -41.80 -4.51 8.62
C TYR A 3 -40.35 -4.90 8.91
N LYS A 4 -40.14 -6.19 9.20
CA LYS A 4 -38.82 -6.79 9.42
C LYS A 4 -38.64 -7.93 8.44
N GLN A 5 -37.49 -7.96 7.77
CA GLN A 5 -37.09 -9.08 6.93
C GLN A 5 -36.37 -10.12 7.78
N ASN A 6 -36.77 -11.38 7.67
CA ASN A 6 -36.06 -12.49 8.31
C ASN A 6 -34.92 -12.94 7.38
N SER A 7 -33.67 -12.74 7.80
CA SER A 7 -32.48 -13.09 7.03
C SER A 7 -32.33 -14.58 6.75
N PHE A 8 -32.96 -15.45 7.56
CA PHE A 8 -32.89 -16.90 7.40
C PHE A 8 -33.94 -17.44 6.43
N SER A 9 -35.18 -16.92 6.48
CA SER A 9 -36.27 -17.40 5.62
C SER A 9 -36.56 -16.49 4.40
N GLY A 10 -35.95 -15.30 4.34
CA GLY A 10 -36.14 -14.30 3.29
C GLY A 10 -37.51 -13.60 3.32
N ARG A 11 -38.42 -13.97 4.23
CA ARG A 11 -39.79 -13.45 4.28
C ARG A 11 -39.87 -12.16 5.10
N VAL A 12 -40.83 -11.30 4.75
CA VAL A 12 -41.11 -10.04 5.44
C VAL A 12 -42.32 -10.23 6.37
N SER A 13 -42.20 -9.85 7.63
CA SER A 13 -43.29 -9.87 8.62
C SER A 13 -43.55 -8.47 9.20
N PRO A 14 -44.79 -8.15 9.62
CA PRO A 14 -45.07 -6.91 10.33
C PRO A 14 -44.25 -6.79 11.61
N SER A 15 -43.81 -5.58 11.95
CA SER A 15 -42.98 -5.33 13.13
C SER A 15 -43.28 -3.96 13.75
N GLU A 16 -42.84 -3.77 14.99
CA GLU A 16 -42.90 -2.48 15.68
C GLU A 16 -41.78 -1.55 15.18
N ALA A 17 -41.97 -0.24 15.32
CA ALA A 17 -41.04 0.78 14.82
C ALA A 17 -39.59 0.58 15.29
N ALA A 18 -39.42 0.17 16.56
CA ALA A 18 -38.11 -0.04 17.18
C ALA A 18 -37.39 -1.30 16.69
N ALA A 19 -38.14 -2.29 16.19
CA ALA A 19 -37.62 -3.57 15.71
C ALA A 19 -37.62 -3.68 14.17
N ALA A 20 -38.09 -2.64 13.48
CA ALA A 20 -38.04 -2.48 12.04
C ALA A 20 -36.58 -2.47 11.56
N TYR A 21 -36.33 -3.11 10.41
CA TYR A 21 -35.03 -3.31 9.74
C TYR A 21 -33.81 -2.67 10.45
N GLN A 22 -33.22 -3.41 11.39
CA GLN A 22 -31.88 -3.13 11.91
C GLN A 22 -30.92 -4.10 11.20
N PRO A 23 -29.89 -3.61 10.48
CA PRO A 23 -28.88 -4.48 9.92
C PRO A 23 -28.12 -5.17 11.08
N GLN A 24 -28.46 -6.43 11.36
CA GLN A 24 -27.76 -7.22 12.36
C GLN A 24 -26.28 -7.31 11.97
N GLY A 25 -25.42 -6.70 12.79
CA GLY A 25 -23.97 -6.63 12.56
C GLY A 25 -23.41 -5.21 12.45
N LEU A 26 -24.26 -4.19 12.27
CA LEU A 26 -23.88 -2.79 12.35
C LEU A 26 -24.67 -2.15 13.50
N GLY A 27 -24.05 -2.11 14.69
CA GLY A 27 -24.61 -1.36 15.81
C GLY A 27 -24.80 0.12 15.44
N PRO A 28 -25.59 0.89 16.22
CA PRO A 28 -25.67 2.33 16.03
C PRO A 28 -24.24 2.89 16.02
N ALA A 29 -23.94 3.77 15.07
CA ALA A 29 -22.61 4.36 14.91
C ALA A 29 -22.17 4.99 16.23
N LYS A 30 -21.42 4.23 17.02
CA LYS A 30 -20.82 4.71 18.26
C LYS A 30 -19.82 5.74 17.80
N GLN A 31 -20.08 7.01 18.10
CA GLN A 31 -19.04 8.03 17.96
C GLN A 31 -17.81 7.50 18.68
N VAL A 32 -16.74 7.26 17.93
CA VAL A 32 -15.47 6.83 18.47
C VAL A 32 -14.99 8.01 19.31
N LYS A 33 -15.29 7.99 20.61
CA LYS A 33 -14.52 8.77 21.57
C LYS A 33 -13.07 8.43 21.27
N ALA A 34 -12.26 9.44 20.93
CA ALA A 34 -10.83 9.29 20.81
C ALA A 34 -10.38 8.42 21.99
N GLY A 35 -9.90 7.20 21.69
CA GLY A 35 -9.39 6.31 22.71
C GLY A 35 -8.36 7.07 23.53
N PRO A 36 -8.18 6.73 24.82
CA PRO A 36 -7.13 7.37 25.61
C PRO A 36 -5.86 7.31 24.77
N VAL A 37 -5.23 8.47 24.58
CA VAL A 37 -3.90 8.56 23.98
C VAL A 37 -3.11 7.47 24.67
N ILE A 38 -2.67 6.46 23.90
CA ILE A 38 -1.79 5.44 24.43
C ILE A 38 -0.54 6.23 24.79
N GLU A 39 -0.47 6.65 26.04
CA GLU A 39 0.72 7.12 26.67
C GLU A 39 1.62 5.90 26.64
N VAL A 40 2.44 5.83 25.58
CA VAL A 40 3.42 4.76 25.41
C VAL A 40 4.40 4.97 26.55
N THR A 41 4.14 4.29 27.66
CA THR A 41 5.09 4.12 28.75
C THR A 41 6.43 3.76 28.08
N PRO A 42 7.51 4.51 28.32
CA PRO A 42 8.80 4.18 27.72
C PRO A 42 9.23 2.83 28.29
N MET A 43 8.99 1.76 27.54
CA MET A 43 9.51 0.44 27.90
C MET A 43 11.03 0.51 27.82
N SER A 44 11.64 0.28 28.97
CA SER A 44 13.07 0.12 29.25
C SER A 44 13.94 -0.17 28.01
N ASN A 45 14.92 0.70 27.78
CA ASN A 45 15.78 0.81 26.60
C ASN A 45 16.71 -0.39 26.28
N ASN A 46 16.57 -1.54 26.94
CA ASN A 46 17.61 -2.59 26.91
C ASN A 46 17.18 -3.92 26.29
N SER A 47 16.10 -3.95 25.49
CA SER A 47 15.71 -5.16 24.75
C SER A 47 16.00 -5.03 23.25
N PRO A 48 16.49 -6.06 22.55
CA PRO A 48 16.69 -6.00 21.09
C PRO A 48 15.38 -5.72 20.31
N ALA A 49 14.21 -5.97 20.93
CA ALA A 49 12.92 -5.58 20.39
C ALA A 49 12.65 -4.06 20.45
N SER A 50 13.24 -3.34 21.42
CA SER A 50 13.04 -1.89 21.57
C SER A 50 13.84 -1.08 20.53
N SER A 51 14.99 -1.59 20.07
CA SER A 51 15.75 -0.97 18.97
C SER A 51 15.05 -1.13 17.63
N ALA A 52 14.47 -2.29 17.34
CA ALA A 52 13.67 -2.50 16.15
C ALA A 52 12.42 -1.58 16.12
N MET A 53 11.74 -1.44 17.26
CA MET A 53 10.55 -0.57 17.36
C MET A 53 10.89 0.92 17.21
N SER A 54 12.03 1.38 17.74
CA SER A 54 12.47 2.76 17.56
C SER A 54 12.86 3.05 16.10
N GLU A 55 13.45 2.07 15.41
CA GLU A 55 13.78 2.18 13.99
C GLU A 55 12.52 2.21 13.12
N ILE A 56 11.54 1.34 13.39
CA ILE A 56 10.26 1.32 12.67
C ILE A 56 9.56 2.68 12.81
N ARG A 57 9.48 3.22 14.04
CA ARG A 57 8.86 4.52 14.27
C ARG A 57 9.58 5.64 13.53
N ARG A 58 10.91 5.61 13.50
CA ARG A 58 11.72 6.57 12.73
C ARG A 58 11.36 6.54 11.25
N TRP A 59 11.27 5.35 10.65
CA TRP A 59 10.89 5.22 9.24
C TRP A 59 9.45 5.67 8.98
N GLN A 60 8.50 5.31 9.85
CA GLN A 60 7.12 5.78 9.76
C GLN A 60 7.03 7.30 9.73
N GLU A 61 7.76 7.98 10.61
CA GLU A 61 7.78 9.44 10.63
C GLU A 61 8.39 10.04 9.35
N ILE A 62 9.47 9.45 8.83
CA ILE A 62 10.10 9.90 7.57
C ILE A 62 9.11 9.79 6.41
N PHE A 63 8.47 8.63 6.22
CA PHE A 63 7.54 8.41 5.11
C PHE A 63 6.23 9.20 5.26
N GLN A 64 5.74 9.43 6.48
CA GLN A 64 4.54 10.24 6.71
C GLN A 64 4.78 11.74 6.51
N LYS A 65 5.97 12.23 6.85
CA LYS A 65 6.34 13.66 6.68
C LYS A 65 6.84 13.97 5.27
N ALA A 66 7.22 12.96 4.49
CA ALA A 66 7.73 13.14 3.14
C ALA A 66 6.65 13.77 2.23
N LYS A 67 6.99 14.90 1.62
CA LYS A 67 6.18 15.53 0.56
C LYS A 67 6.49 14.96 -0.83
N ALA A 68 7.59 14.23 -0.95
CA ALA A 68 8.01 13.58 -2.19
C ALA A 68 7.26 12.25 -2.39
N PRO A 69 7.18 11.73 -3.63
CA PRO A 69 6.68 10.40 -3.89
C PRO A 69 7.38 9.34 -3.06
N VAL A 70 6.68 8.26 -2.70
CA VAL A 70 7.18 7.19 -1.80
C VAL A 70 8.53 6.62 -2.26
N TYR A 71 8.74 6.48 -3.57
CA TYR A 71 9.99 5.94 -4.13
C TYR A 71 11.19 6.92 -4.09
N LEU A 72 10.99 8.16 -3.62
CA LEU A 72 12.03 9.15 -3.35
C LEU A 72 12.07 9.58 -1.87
N ALA A 73 11.22 8.99 -1.03
CA ALA A 73 11.03 9.46 0.34
C ALA A 73 12.22 9.15 1.27
N GLY A 74 13.10 8.21 0.91
CA GLY A 74 14.38 7.96 1.57
C GLY A 74 15.47 9.00 1.24
N GLY A 75 15.15 10.01 0.40
CA GLY A 75 16.00 11.16 0.14
C GLY A 75 17.05 10.93 -0.94
N THR A 76 18.27 11.44 -0.74
CA THR A 76 19.32 11.50 -1.77
C THR A 76 19.68 10.13 -2.34
N ARG A 77 19.69 9.08 -1.50
CA ARG A 77 19.99 7.71 -1.94
C ARG A 77 19.00 7.23 -3.00
N ASP A 78 17.71 7.43 -2.73
CA ASP A 78 16.64 7.03 -3.62
C ASP A 78 16.69 7.80 -4.94
N VAL A 79 17.02 9.09 -4.88
CA VAL A 79 17.22 9.93 -6.08
C VAL A 79 18.36 9.40 -6.94
N VAL A 80 19.50 9.05 -6.34
CA VAL A 80 20.65 8.49 -7.08
C VAL A 80 20.29 7.15 -7.71
N MET A 81 19.63 6.27 -6.97
CA MET A 81 19.16 4.96 -7.47
C MET A 81 18.17 5.14 -8.62
N PHE A 82 17.18 6.01 -8.47
CA PHE A 82 16.17 6.28 -9.50
C PHE A 82 16.81 6.80 -10.79
N ARG A 83 17.76 7.74 -10.69
CA ARG A 83 18.47 8.29 -11.85
C ARG A 83 19.34 7.23 -12.54
N GLY A 84 20.07 6.43 -11.76
CA GLY A 84 20.86 5.33 -12.28
C GLY A 84 20.01 4.30 -13.01
N LEU A 85 18.90 3.87 -12.41
CA LEU A 85 17.97 2.92 -13.01
C LEU A 85 17.35 3.47 -14.31
N SER A 86 16.92 4.74 -14.30
CA SER A 86 16.37 5.40 -15.48
C SER A 86 17.36 5.44 -16.64
N ALA A 87 18.65 5.69 -16.37
CA ALA A 87 19.70 5.67 -17.38
C ALA A 87 19.91 4.26 -17.97
N VAL A 88 19.95 3.23 -17.12
CA VAL A 88 20.09 1.83 -17.56
C VAL A 88 18.91 1.40 -18.42
N ILE A 89 17.68 1.77 -18.03
CA ILE A 89 16.47 1.49 -18.83
C ILE A 89 16.57 2.17 -20.20
N GLY A 90 16.99 3.44 -20.25
CA GLY A 90 17.16 4.16 -21.51
C GLY A 90 18.16 3.49 -22.45
N ILE A 91 19.31 3.06 -21.93
CA ILE A 91 20.33 2.32 -22.70
C ILE A 91 19.78 0.97 -23.17
N GLY A 92 19.12 0.23 -22.28
CA GLY A 92 18.52 -1.07 -22.59
C GLY A 92 17.48 -0.97 -23.70
N LEU A 93 16.54 -0.03 -23.60
CA LEU A 93 15.54 0.21 -24.63
C LEU A 93 16.17 0.64 -25.96
N GLY A 94 17.17 1.52 -25.92
CA GLY A 94 17.90 1.92 -27.13
C GLY A 94 18.56 0.73 -27.82
N TYR A 95 19.21 -0.15 -27.06
CA TYR A 95 19.81 -1.38 -27.58
C TYR A 95 18.75 -2.33 -28.15
N THR A 96 17.62 -2.51 -27.45
CA THR A 96 16.51 -3.34 -27.92
C THR A 96 15.94 -2.82 -29.25
N PHE A 97 15.67 -1.52 -29.35
CA PHE A 97 15.16 -0.93 -30.60
C PHE A 97 16.19 -0.97 -31.73
N TYR A 98 17.48 -0.80 -31.43
CA TYR A 98 18.53 -0.95 -32.41
C TYR A 98 18.59 -2.38 -32.98
N ASN A 99 18.51 -3.39 -32.12
CA ASN A 99 18.47 -4.79 -32.57
C ASN A 99 17.18 -5.09 -33.34
N MET A 100 16.04 -4.59 -32.88
CA MET A 100 14.77 -4.70 -33.61
C MET A 100 14.88 -4.10 -35.02
N TYR A 101 15.52 -2.93 -35.17
CA TYR A 101 15.80 -2.32 -36.46
C TYR A 101 16.70 -3.21 -37.34
N LEU A 102 17.78 -3.76 -36.78
CA LEU A 102 18.66 -4.68 -37.52
C LEU A 102 17.93 -5.96 -37.96
N MET A 103 17.04 -6.50 -37.12
CA MET A 103 16.19 -7.65 -37.48
C MET A 103 15.22 -7.29 -38.60
N ALA A 104 14.51 -6.17 -38.47
CA ALA A 104 13.53 -5.72 -39.46
C ALA A 104 14.16 -5.42 -40.83
N THR A 105 15.41 -4.94 -40.85
CA THR A 105 16.15 -4.64 -42.08
C THR A 105 16.99 -5.82 -42.59
N GLY A 106 16.97 -6.97 -41.92
CA GLY A 106 17.76 -8.14 -42.28
C GLY A 106 19.28 -7.95 -42.15
N ARG A 107 19.72 -6.90 -41.46
CA ARG A 107 21.14 -6.55 -41.25
C ARG A 107 21.74 -7.20 -40.00
N LEU A 108 20.94 -7.99 -39.26
CA LEU A 108 21.41 -8.73 -38.09
C LEU A 108 22.34 -9.87 -38.56
N LYS A 109 23.64 -9.76 -38.29
CA LYS A 109 24.59 -10.83 -38.62
C LYS A 109 24.27 -12.07 -37.78
N LYS A 110 23.98 -13.20 -38.43
CA LYS A 110 23.89 -14.50 -37.75
C LYS A 110 25.26 -14.82 -37.16
N LYS A 111 25.30 -15.10 -35.86
CA LYS A 111 26.50 -15.62 -35.22
C LYS A 111 26.73 -17.04 -35.76
N GLU A 112 27.80 -17.25 -36.51
CA GLU A 112 28.19 -18.59 -36.93
C GLU A 112 28.52 -19.40 -35.67
N ARG A 113 27.86 -20.56 -35.52
CA ARG A 113 28.22 -21.53 -34.50
C ARG A 113 29.47 -22.26 -35.00
N SER A 114 30.62 -21.93 -34.44
CA SER A 114 31.82 -22.78 -34.51
C SER A 114 31.69 -23.96 -33.57
#